data_AF-K2L0Q0-F1
#
_entry.id   AF-K2L0Q0-F1
#
_cell.length_a   1.000
_cell.length_b   1.000
_cell.length_c   1.000
_cell.angle_alpha   90.00
_cell.angle_beta   90.00
_cell.angle_gamma   90.00
#
_symmetry.space_group_name_H-M   'P 1'
#
loop_
_entity.id
_entity.type
_entity.pdbx_description
1 polymer ?
#
loop_
_entity_poly.entity_id
_entity_poly.type
_entity_poly.pdbx_seq_one_letter_code
_entity_poly.pdbx_strand_id
1 'polypeptide(L)'
;RAALTLYCNVIKYYAEGREEFQNDFNDFSPSGFWAKFLPKNKNEAMFVAQLICDGGINKYGLSCAGLTENLLKDIEPTLGLATMSEIDEYLANLDKEEAELKE
;
A
#
# COMPACT_ATOMS: atom_id res chain seq x y z
N ARG A 1 5.32 5.08 12.50
CA ARG A 1 4.51 3.86 12.22
C ARG A 1 3.10 3.91 12.87
N ALA A 2 2.42 5.07 12.91
CA ALA A 2 1.17 5.23 13.68
C ALA A 2 -0.11 5.28 12.80
N ALA A 3 -0.02 5.76 11.55
CA ALA A 3 -1.19 6.01 10.71
C ALA A 3 -1.88 4.74 10.17
N LEU A 4 -1.10 3.71 9.76
CA LEU A 4 -1.66 2.44 9.28
C LEU A 4 -2.42 1.70 10.39
N THR A 5 -1.91 1.76 11.63
CA THR A 5 -2.54 1.15 12.80
C THR A 5 -3.92 1.76 13.07
N LEU A 6 -4.13 3.05 12.77
CA LEU A 6 -5.40 3.75 13.00
C LEU A 6 -6.52 3.28 12.07
N TYR A 7 -6.27 3.14 10.76
CA TYR A 7 -7.30 2.69 9.81
C TYR A 7 -7.67 1.22 10.03
N CYS A 8 -6.68 0.35 10.26
CA CYS A 8 -6.93 -1.05 10.59
C CYS A 8 -7.76 -1.19 11.88
N ASN A 9 -7.52 -0.34 12.89
CA ASN A 9 -8.33 -0.32 14.11
C ASN A 9 -9.78 0.12 13.84
N VAL A 10 -10.01 1.10 12.96
CA VAL A 10 -11.37 1.50 12.55
C VAL A 10 -12.12 0.32 11.92
N ILE A 11 -11.50 -0.38 10.95
CA ILE A 11 -12.10 -1.56 10.32
C ILE A 11 -12.38 -2.67 11.34
N LYS A 12 -11.42 -2.92 12.24
CA LYS A 12 -11.57 -3.89 13.33
C LYS A 12 -12.74 -3.54 14.24
N TYR A 13 -12.83 -2.29 14.72
CA TYR A 13 -13.89 -1.87 15.64
C TYR A 13 -15.28 -1.89 15.00
N TYR A 14 -15.36 -1.56 13.71
CA TYR A 14 -16.58 -1.75 12.93
C TYR A 14 -16.99 -3.23 12.88
N ALA A 15 -16.06 -4.12 12.53
CA ALA A 15 -16.33 -5.56 12.46
C ALA A 15 -16.68 -6.17 13.84
N GLU A 16 -16.09 -5.66 14.92
CA GLU A 16 -16.39 -6.06 16.30
C GLU A 16 -17.72 -5.49 16.82
N GLY A 17 -18.37 -4.58 16.09
CA GLY A 17 -19.65 -3.98 16.50
C GLY A 17 -19.55 -3.12 17.77
N ARG A 18 -18.38 -2.51 18.01
CA ARG A 18 -18.06 -1.74 19.24
C ARG A 18 -19.09 -0.64 19.49
N GLU A 19 -19.82 -0.74 20.59
CA GLU A 19 -20.92 0.18 20.96
C GLU A 19 -20.47 1.65 21.01
N GLU A 20 -19.25 1.91 21.48
CA GLU A 20 -18.65 3.26 21.56
C GLU A 20 -18.64 4.02 20.22
N PHE A 21 -18.56 3.31 19.10
CA PHE A 21 -18.45 3.89 17.76
C PHE A 21 -19.67 3.62 16.87
N GLN A 22 -20.74 3.01 17.40
CA GLN A 22 -21.88 2.60 16.57
C GLN A 22 -22.56 3.78 15.88
N ASN A 23 -22.66 4.92 16.54
CA ASN A 23 -23.28 6.11 15.93
C ASN A 23 -22.47 6.61 14.73
N ASP A 24 -21.13 6.55 14.81
CA ASP A 24 -20.26 6.97 13.72
C ASP A 24 -20.24 5.92 12.60
N PHE A 25 -20.02 4.65 12.94
CA PHE A 25 -19.83 3.60 11.93
C PHE A 25 -21.12 3.12 11.26
N ASN A 26 -22.29 3.38 11.84
CA ASN A 26 -23.58 3.12 11.19
C ASN A 26 -24.16 4.36 10.50
N ASP A 27 -23.46 5.50 10.53
CA ASP A 27 -23.85 6.67 9.76
C ASP A 27 -23.27 6.61 8.34
N PHE A 28 -24.11 6.13 7.41
CA PHE A 28 -23.83 6.07 5.97
C PHE A 28 -24.35 7.30 5.21
N SER A 29 -24.70 8.39 5.91
CA SER A 29 -25.11 9.62 5.25
C SER A 29 -23.96 10.26 4.47
N PRO A 30 -24.24 11.14 3.48
CA PRO A 30 -23.20 11.86 2.73
C PRO A 30 -22.29 12.77 3.58
N SER A 31 -22.62 12.98 4.85
CA SER A 31 -21.82 13.72 5.85
C SER A 31 -21.29 12.84 6.98
N GLY A 32 -21.61 11.54 6.97
CA GLY A 32 -21.27 10.60 8.02
C GLY A 32 -19.79 10.22 8.02
N PHE A 33 -19.41 9.39 9.00
CA PHE A 33 -18.02 8.97 9.21
C PHE A 33 -17.39 8.44 7.91
N TRP A 34 -18.07 7.49 7.26
CA TRP A 34 -17.55 6.83 6.07
C TRP A 34 -17.44 7.75 4.85
N ALA A 35 -18.24 8.81 4.76
CA ALA A 35 -18.12 9.77 3.65
C ALA A 35 -16.76 10.51 3.66
N LYS A 36 -16.13 10.62 4.83
CA LYS A 36 -14.80 11.24 5.00
C LYS A 36 -13.65 10.26 4.78
N PHE A 37 -13.84 8.99 5.15
CA PHE A 37 -12.75 8.01 5.25
C PHE A 37 -12.81 6.88 4.22
N LEU A 38 -13.92 6.69 3.52
CA LEU A 38 -13.99 5.77 2.38
C LEU A 38 -13.50 6.42 1.08
N PRO A 39 -12.98 5.60 0.16
CA PRO A 39 -12.72 6.01 -1.21
C PRO A 39 -13.94 6.65 -1.87
N LYS A 40 -13.75 7.80 -2.54
CA LYS A 40 -14.84 8.60 -3.10
C LYS A 40 -15.31 8.12 -4.47
N ASN A 41 -14.51 7.29 -5.13
CA ASN A 41 -14.77 6.79 -6.47
C ASN A 41 -14.13 5.42 -6.68
N LYS A 42 -14.50 4.79 -7.80
CA LYS A 42 -14.02 3.45 -8.20
C LYS A 42 -12.49 3.36 -8.24
N ASN A 43 -11.80 4.42 -8.68
CA ASN A 43 -10.35 4.40 -8.83
C ASN A 43 -9.65 4.38 -7.46
N GLU A 44 -10.08 5.24 -6.53
CA GLU A 44 -9.57 5.26 -5.15
C GLU A 44 -9.86 3.93 -4.43
N ALA A 45 -11.03 3.33 -4.66
CA ALA A 45 -11.40 2.06 -4.03
C ALA A 45 -10.48 0.92 -4.48
N MET A 46 -10.17 0.88 -5.77
CA MET A 46 -9.29 -0.13 -6.34
C MET A 46 -7.81 0.08 -5.92
N PHE A 47 -7.38 1.33 -5.71
CA PHE A 47 -6.06 1.63 -5.14
C PHE A 47 -5.92 1.11 -3.70
N VAL A 48 -6.91 1.35 -2.83
CA VAL A 48 -6.91 0.85 -1.45
C VAL A 48 -6.99 -0.69 -1.42
N ALA A 49 -7.83 -1.29 -2.28
CA ALA A 49 -7.91 -2.74 -2.39
C ALA A 49 -6.59 -3.39 -2.83
N GLN A 50 -5.86 -2.76 -3.76
CA GLN A 50 -4.54 -3.23 -4.20
C GLN A 50 -3.52 -3.22 -3.04
N LEU A 51 -3.50 -2.16 -2.23
CA LEU A 51 -2.61 -2.05 -1.07
C LEU A 51 -2.90 -3.10 0.00
N ILE A 52 -4.19 -3.38 0.26
CA ILE A 52 -4.62 -4.34 1.30
C ILE A 52 -4.44 -5.80 0.84
N CYS A 53 -4.74 -6.10 -0.41
CA CYS A 53 -4.86 -7.49 -0.87
C CYS A 53 -3.55 -8.13 -1.33
N ASP A 54 -2.55 -7.37 -1.79
CA ASP A 54 -1.32 -7.98 -2.34
C ASP A 54 -0.02 -7.33 -1.86
N GLY A 55 -0.04 -6.18 -1.20
CA GLY A 55 1.19 -5.44 -0.85
C GLY A 55 2.07 -5.04 -2.06
N GLY A 56 1.69 -5.40 -3.28
CA GLY A 56 2.38 -5.14 -4.54
C GLY A 56 1.58 -4.20 -5.45
N ILE A 57 2.27 -3.62 -6.43
CA ILE A 57 1.72 -2.65 -7.39
C ILE A 57 0.99 -3.38 -8.53
N ASN A 58 -0.26 -2.98 -8.81
CA ASN A 58 -0.99 -3.16 -10.07
C ASN A 58 -1.21 -4.61 -10.61
N LYS A 59 -1.78 -5.52 -9.82
CA LYS A 59 -2.16 -6.88 -10.28
C LYS A 59 -3.40 -6.90 -11.18
N TYR A 60 -4.28 -5.90 -11.05
CA TYR A 60 -5.56 -5.84 -11.75
C TYR A 60 -5.58 -4.92 -12.98
N GLY A 61 -4.40 -4.47 -13.46
CA GLY A 61 -4.30 -3.68 -14.69
C GLY A 61 -5.06 -2.35 -14.61
N LEU A 62 -5.01 -1.68 -13.46
CA LEU A 62 -5.62 -0.39 -13.25
C LEU A 62 -4.87 0.67 -14.04
N SER A 63 -5.41 1.03 -15.21
CA SER A 63 -4.88 2.12 -16.04
C SER A 63 -5.23 3.48 -15.43
N CYS A 64 -4.59 3.86 -14.32
CA CYS A 64 -4.48 5.27 -13.98
C CYS A 64 -3.33 5.85 -14.80
N ALA A 65 -3.53 6.99 -15.47
CA ALA A 65 -2.42 7.72 -16.07
C ALA A 65 -1.39 8.02 -14.96
N GLY A 66 -0.21 7.41 -15.05
CA GLY A 66 0.82 7.46 -14.01
C GLY A 66 1.06 6.14 -13.26
N LEU A 67 0.20 5.12 -13.36
CA LEU A 67 0.44 3.74 -12.86
C LEU A 67 1.00 2.82 -13.98
N THR A 68 1.88 3.37 -14.81
CA THR A 68 2.59 2.63 -15.86
C THR A 68 3.79 1.88 -15.27
N GLU A 69 4.42 1.01 -16.06
CA GLU A 69 5.57 0.17 -15.67
C GLU A 69 6.76 0.97 -15.09
N ASN A 70 6.78 2.29 -15.28
CA ASN A 70 7.80 3.20 -14.77
C ASN A 70 7.42 3.95 -13.48
N LEU A 71 6.19 3.80 -12.95
CA LEU A 71 5.78 4.50 -11.73
C LEU A 71 6.74 4.23 -10.57
N LEU A 72 7.15 2.96 -10.39
CA LEU A 72 8.04 2.59 -9.30
C LEU A 72 9.41 3.26 -9.46
N LYS A 73 9.95 3.29 -10.69
CA LYS A 73 11.19 4.00 -11.02
C LYS A 73 11.08 5.50 -10.77
N ASP A 74 9.91 6.09 -11.01
CA ASP A 74 9.67 7.53 -10.83
C ASP A 74 9.56 7.92 -9.34
N ILE A 75 9.16 6.99 -8.45
CA ILE A 75 8.99 7.24 -7.00
C ILE A 75 10.13 6.70 -6.13
N GLU A 76 10.92 5.73 -6.61
CA GLU A 76 12.10 5.16 -5.93
C GLU A 76 13.04 6.23 -5.33
N PRO A 77 13.46 7.27 -6.09
CA PRO A 77 14.33 8.33 -5.57
C PRO A 77 13.68 9.14 -4.45
N THR A 78 12.35 9.29 -4.49
CA THR A 78 11.59 10.08 -3.50
C THR A 78 11.36 9.29 -2.22
N LEU A 79 11.24 7.96 -2.32
CA LEU A 79 11.08 7.07 -1.19
C LEU A 79 12.41 6.65 -0.54
N GLY A 80 13.54 7.02 -1.15
CA GLY A 80 14.88 6.60 -0.71
C GLY A 80 15.09 5.09 -0.84
N LEU A 81 14.40 4.45 -1.80
CA LEU A 81 14.57 3.03 -2.09
C LEU A 81 15.78 2.84 -2.99
N ALA A 82 16.49 1.72 -2.81
CA ALA A 82 17.55 1.32 -3.72
C ALA A 82 16.98 1.10 -5.12
N THR A 83 17.61 1.69 -6.11
CA THR A 83 17.32 1.50 -7.54
C THR A 83 17.63 0.07 -7.95
N MET A 84 17.01 -0.37 -9.05
CA MET A 84 17.27 -1.72 -9.60
C MET A 84 18.76 -1.99 -9.85
N SER A 85 19.52 -0.98 -10.30
CA SER A 85 20.97 -1.14 -10.52
C SER A 85 21.76 -1.31 -9.22
N GLU A 86 21.36 -0.63 -8.15
CA GLU A 86 22.01 -0.79 -6.84
C GLU A 86 21.72 -2.17 -6.25
N ILE A 87 20.53 -2.72 -6.50
CA ILE A 87 20.16 -4.08 -6.12
C ILE A 87 20.97 -5.10 -6.94
N ASP A 88 21.05 -4.93 -8.25
CA ASP A 88 21.81 -5.82 -9.14
C ASP A 88 23.31 -5.85 -8.76
N GLU A 89 23.90 -4.68 -8.45
CA GLU A 89 25.28 -4.58 -7.99
C GLU A 89 25.49 -5.28 -6.64
N TYR A 90 24.55 -5.09 -5.69
CA TYR A 90 24.59 -5.77 -4.40
C TYR A 90 24.52 -7.29 -4.53
N LEU A 91 23.62 -7.80 -5.39
CA LEU A 91 23.49 -9.24 -5.66
C LEU A 91 24.74 -9.81 -6.32
N ALA A 92 25.32 -9.10 -7.30
CA ALA A 92 26.56 -9.53 -7.94
C ALA A 92 27.74 -9.61 -6.96
N ASN A 93 27.81 -8.68 -5.99
CA ASN A 93 28.83 -8.72 -4.94
C ASN A 93 28.62 -9.89 -3.98
N LEU A 94 27.38 -10.20 -3.59
CA LEU A 94 27.06 -11.36 -2.76
C LEU A 94 27.43 -12.68 -3.46
N ASP A 95 27.11 -12.82 -4.74
CA ASP A 95 27.45 -14.03 -5.52
C ASP A 95 28.97 -14.22 -5.61
N LYS A 96 29.72 -13.12 -5.74
CA LYS A 96 31.18 -13.15 -5.77
C LYS A 96 31.78 -13.51 -4.42
N GLU A 97 31.30 -12.93 -3.32
CA GLU A 97 31.72 -13.29 -1.96
C GLU A 97 31.42 -14.76 -1.66
N GLU A 98 30.26 -15.29 -2.09
CA GLU A 98 29.92 -16.69 -1.90
C GLU A 98 30.82 -17.63 -2.72
N ALA A 99 31.24 -17.23 -3.92
CA ALA A 99 32.19 -17.99 -4.73
C ALA A 99 33.60 -18.00 -4.11
N GLU A 100 34.06 -16.87 -3.58
CA GLU A 100 35.38 -16.74 -2.91
C GLU A 100 35.43 -17.50 -1.57
N LEU A 101 34.29 -17.70 -0.89
CA LEU A 101 34.20 -18.49 0.35
C LEU A 101 34.15 -20.01 0.12
N LYS A 102 33.88 -20.45 -1.12
CA LYS A 102 33.79 -21.87 -1.50
C LYS A 102 35.09 -22.41 -2.12
N GLU A 103 36.10 -21.56 -2.28
CA GLU A 103 37.48 -21.90 -2.69
C GLU A 103 38.39 -22.07 -1.46
#